data_AF-A0A661P1A0-F1
#
_entry.id   AF-A0A661P1A0-F1
#
_cell.length_a   1.000
_cell.length_b   1.000
_cell.length_c   1.000
_cell.angle_alpha   90.00
_cell.angle_beta   90.00
_cell.angle_gamma   90.00
#
_symmetry.space_group_name_H-M   'P 1'
#
loop_
_entity.id
_entity.type
_entity.pdbx_description
1 polymer ?
#
loop_
_entity_poly.entity_id
_entity_poly.type
_entity_poly.pdbx_seq_one_letter_code
_entity_poly.pdbx_strand_id
1 'polypeptide(L)'
;MKRLGWITDIHLDHLTEAEVTTFGQELAATGPDGILISGDIAVARTLVQSLHRLADAVECPLYFVCGNHDYYYGSIVAVRRGLTELSSQSDQLCWLPAQGCVALTDDTGLVGHGCWNDGRAGSYRGSTVMLTDYLAIAELTGLGPTARLAKLNQLGDEAAAYLAAVVPKALDHFAQLIVLTHAPPFVEATSYEGRISGDDWLPHLTCLAAGQVLARIMESRPDRRMTVLSGHTHNSGTVQILPNLLVKTGGATYGKPEVQEIIEAE
;
A
#
# COMPACT_ATOMS: atom_id res chain seq x y z
N MET A 1 11.73 -7.22 -19.36
CA MET A 1 11.39 -8.05 -18.20
C MET A 1 12.24 -7.68 -17.00
N LYS A 2 11.58 -7.24 -15.92
CA LYS A 2 12.16 -7.00 -14.59
C LYS A 2 11.49 -7.89 -13.56
N ARG A 3 12.28 -8.41 -12.62
CA ARG A 3 11.83 -9.24 -11.51
C ARG A 3 11.63 -8.37 -10.27
N LEU A 4 10.39 -8.24 -9.80
CA LEU A 4 10.05 -7.36 -8.69
C LEU A 4 9.63 -8.18 -7.47
N GLY A 5 10.37 -8.08 -6.37
CA GLY A 5 9.99 -8.73 -5.12
C GLY A 5 8.89 -7.94 -4.42
N TRP A 6 7.71 -8.52 -4.23
CA TRP A 6 6.60 -7.87 -3.53
C TRP A 6 6.53 -8.31 -2.07
N ILE A 7 6.52 -7.33 -1.16
CA ILE A 7 6.35 -7.50 0.28
C ILE A 7 5.28 -6.52 0.81
N THR A 8 4.66 -6.88 1.93
CA THR A 8 3.63 -6.07 2.60
C THR A 8 3.61 -6.39 4.09
N ASP A 9 3.17 -5.43 4.91
CA ASP A 9 2.88 -5.64 6.34
C ASP A 9 4.06 -6.33 7.07
N ILE A 10 5.28 -5.89 6.74
CA ILE A 10 6.52 -6.49 7.22
C ILE A 10 6.84 -6.10 8.67
N HIS A 11 6.25 -5.00 9.17
CA HIS A 11 6.27 -4.57 10.56
C HIS A 11 7.65 -4.74 11.23
N LEU A 12 8.69 -4.15 10.63
CA LEU A 12 10.08 -4.30 11.04
C LEU A 12 10.35 -3.81 12.48
N ASP A 13 9.43 -3.05 13.08
CA ASP A 13 9.47 -2.68 14.49
C ASP A 13 9.22 -3.86 15.46
N HIS A 14 8.75 -5.00 14.96
CA HIS A 14 8.65 -6.26 15.69
C HIS A 14 9.92 -7.13 15.60
N LEU A 15 10.91 -6.72 14.81
CA LEU A 15 12.13 -7.47 14.55
C LEU A 15 13.33 -6.83 15.25
N THR A 16 14.28 -7.66 15.63
CA THR A 16 15.64 -7.25 16.00
C THR A 16 16.45 -6.85 14.77
N GLU A 17 17.56 -6.14 14.96
CA GLU A 17 18.42 -5.73 13.85
C GLU A 17 18.99 -6.92 13.06
N ALA A 18 19.28 -8.02 13.75
CA ALA A 18 19.75 -9.25 13.12
C ALA A 18 18.66 -9.90 12.26
N GLU A 19 17.41 -9.90 12.72
CA GLU A 19 16.28 -10.44 11.94
C GLU A 19 15.99 -9.58 10.71
N VAL A 20 16.05 -8.25 10.81
CA VAL A 20 15.91 -7.35 9.65
C VAL A 20 17.03 -7.62 8.63
N THR A 21 18.27 -7.83 9.10
CA THR A 21 19.41 -8.14 8.22
C THR A 21 19.20 -9.47 7.51
N THR A 22 18.78 -10.51 8.23
CA THR A 22 18.49 -11.84 7.65
C THR A 22 17.39 -11.73 6.60
N PHE A 23 16.29 -11.04 6.89
CA PHE A 23 15.20 -10.84 5.93
C PHE A 23 15.66 -10.07 4.67
N GLY A 24 16.51 -9.05 4.85
CA GLY A 24 17.12 -8.34 3.73
C GLY A 24 17.99 -9.25 2.83
N GLN A 25 18.75 -10.17 3.43
CA GLN A 25 19.53 -11.16 2.67
C GLN A 25 18.64 -12.16 1.93
N GLU A 26 17.53 -12.59 2.53
CA GLU A 26 16.53 -13.44 1.86
C GLU A 26 15.93 -12.73 0.64
N LEU A 27 15.59 -11.44 0.77
CA LEU A 27 15.14 -10.61 -0.34
C LEU A 27 16.19 -10.52 -1.45
N ALA A 28 17.44 -10.21 -1.10
CA ALA A 28 18.53 -10.12 -2.07
C ALA A 28 18.78 -11.44 -2.80
N ALA A 29 18.66 -12.57 -2.10
CA ALA A 29 18.84 -13.91 -2.67
C ALA A 29 17.78 -14.25 -3.74
N THR A 30 16.63 -13.56 -3.76
CA THR A 30 15.65 -13.71 -4.86
C THR A 30 16.12 -13.09 -6.18
N GLY A 31 17.20 -12.29 -6.17
CA GLY A 31 17.74 -11.55 -7.32
C GLY A 31 16.75 -10.56 -7.94
N PRO A 32 16.16 -9.63 -7.16
CA PRO A 32 15.16 -8.70 -7.68
C PRO A 32 15.82 -7.46 -8.33
N ASP A 33 15.20 -6.95 -9.39
CA ASP A 33 15.52 -5.66 -10.03
C ASP A 33 14.88 -4.47 -9.30
N GLY A 34 13.99 -4.74 -8.35
CA GLY A 34 13.32 -3.78 -7.48
C GLY A 34 12.43 -4.47 -6.46
N ILE A 35 12.17 -3.81 -5.34
CA ILE A 35 11.25 -4.29 -4.29
C ILE A 35 10.01 -3.41 -4.27
N LEU A 36 8.83 -4.02 -4.22
CA LEU A 36 7.55 -3.36 -4.04
C LEU A 36 7.08 -3.55 -2.60
N ILE A 37 6.85 -2.46 -1.86
CA ILE A 37 6.41 -2.51 -0.46
C ILE A 37 5.03 -1.84 -0.33
N SER A 38 3.98 -2.63 -0.12
CA SER A 38 2.59 -2.13 0.00
C SER A 38 2.20 -1.68 1.41
N GLY A 39 3.11 -1.04 2.14
CA GLY A 39 2.84 -0.43 3.44
C GLY A 39 3.08 -1.33 4.65
N ASP A 40 2.84 -0.74 5.83
CA ASP A 40 3.08 -1.30 7.16
C ASP A 40 4.51 -1.85 7.32
N ILE A 41 5.45 -0.93 7.12
CA ILE A 41 6.90 -1.16 7.11
C ILE A 41 7.43 -1.13 8.54
N ALA A 42 7.10 -0.10 9.31
CA ALA A 42 7.50 0.08 10.70
C ALA A 42 6.59 1.14 11.36
N VAL A 43 6.93 1.65 12.56
CA VAL A 43 6.25 2.83 13.13
C VAL A 43 6.95 4.14 12.71
N ALA A 44 6.23 5.27 12.79
CA ALA A 44 6.70 6.58 12.30
C ALA A 44 8.11 6.96 12.80
N ARG A 45 8.43 6.65 14.06
CA ARG A 45 9.72 6.99 14.69
C ARG A 45 10.92 6.21 14.15
N THR A 46 10.70 5.01 13.59
CA THR A 46 11.77 4.12 13.10
C THR A 46 11.69 3.89 11.60
N LEU A 47 10.62 4.36 10.93
CA LEU A 47 10.35 4.13 9.51
C LEU A 47 11.56 4.42 8.61
N VAL A 48 12.15 5.62 8.70
CA VAL A 48 13.29 6.01 7.86
C VAL A 48 14.51 5.13 8.13
N GLN A 49 14.78 4.80 9.40
CA GLN A 49 15.88 3.92 9.76
C GLN A 49 15.66 2.50 9.24
N SER A 50 14.44 1.97 9.33
CA SER A 50 14.07 0.65 8.81
C SER A 50 14.19 0.58 7.29
N LEU A 51 13.77 1.63 6.58
CA LEU A 51 13.93 1.75 5.13
C LEU A 51 15.41 1.71 4.71
N HIS A 52 16.28 2.48 5.39
CA HIS A 52 17.71 2.43 5.12
C HIS A 52 18.31 1.04 5.36
N ARG A 53 17.96 0.39 6.46
CA ARG A 53 18.46 -0.97 6.75
C ARG A 53 18.06 -1.98 5.69
N LEU A 54 16.82 -1.89 5.20
CA LEU A 54 16.35 -2.77 4.15
C LEU A 54 17.05 -2.46 2.82
N ALA A 55 17.24 -1.18 2.50
CA ALA A 55 17.95 -0.72 1.32
C ALA A 55 19.44 -1.09 1.32
N ASP A 56 20.10 -1.08 2.48
CA ASP A 56 21.49 -1.53 2.63
C ASP A 56 21.67 -3.04 2.34
N ALA A 57 20.60 -3.82 2.45
CA ALA A 57 20.62 -5.26 2.23
C ALA A 57 20.34 -5.67 0.78
N VAL A 58 19.85 -4.76 -0.07
CA VAL A 58 19.53 -5.04 -1.49
C VAL A 58 20.18 -4.02 -2.42
N GLU A 59 20.58 -4.43 -3.62
CA GLU A 59 21.26 -3.52 -4.58
C GLU A 59 20.28 -2.83 -5.55
N CYS A 60 18.97 -2.91 -5.27
CA CYS A 60 17.92 -2.40 -6.15
C CYS A 60 17.02 -1.35 -5.45
N PRO A 61 16.22 -0.58 -6.21
CA PRO A 61 15.29 0.38 -5.63
C PRO A 61 14.16 -0.28 -4.82
N LEU A 62 13.82 0.35 -3.70
CA LEU A 62 12.61 0.10 -2.92
C LEU A 62 11.52 1.07 -3.37
N TYR A 63 10.48 0.57 -4.02
CA TYR A 63 9.27 1.32 -4.35
C TYR A 63 8.21 1.05 -3.30
N PHE A 64 7.81 2.07 -2.55
CA PHE A 64 6.96 1.86 -1.40
C PHE A 64 5.84 2.88 -1.26
N VAL A 65 4.77 2.43 -0.62
CA VAL A 65 3.73 3.26 -0.03
C VAL A 65 3.72 3.03 1.48
N CYS A 66 3.04 3.91 2.21
CA CYS A 66 2.86 3.73 3.65
C CYS A 66 1.49 3.15 3.96
N GLY A 67 1.46 2.27 4.96
CA GLY A 67 0.24 1.82 5.62
C GLY A 67 -0.09 2.62 6.87
N ASN A 68 -1.09 2.19 7.63
CA ASN A 68 -1.50 2.90 8.85
C ASN A 68 -0.46 2.81 9.96
N HIS A 69 0.20 1.66 10.11
CA HIS A 69 1.21 1.44 11.15
C HIS A 69 2.43 2.35 10.98
N ASP A 70 2.76 2.71 9.74
CA ASP A 70 3.82 3.68 9.39
C ASP A 70 3.59 5.08 9.96
N TYR A 71 2.36 5.40 10.36
CA TYR A 71 2.01 6.66 11.00
C TYR A 71 1.83 6.56 12.52
N TYR A 72 1.94 5.37 13.12
CA TYR A 72 1.77 5.19 14.56
C TYR A 72 2.77 6.02 15.35
N TYR A 73 2.25 6.68 16.39
CA TYR A 73 2.94 7.64 17.26
C TYR A 73 3.51 8.86 16.52
N GLY A 74 2.98 9.15 15.34
CA GLY A 74 3.38 10.26 14.49
C GLY A 74 2.19 10.98 13.86
N SER A 75 2.50 11.83 12.89
CA SER A 75 1.52 12.58 12.09
C SER A 75 1.65 12.16 10.63
N ILE A 76 0.52 11.95 9.96
CA ILE A 76 0.42 11.69 8.52
C ILE A 76 1.17 12.77 7.75
N VAL A 77 0.91 14.04 8.06
CA VAL A 77 1.55 15.17 7.37
C VAL A 77 3.06 15.18 7.58
N ALA A 78 3.52 14.97 8.82
CA ALA A 78 4.94 14.98 9.14
C ALA A 78 5.70 13.83 8.47
N VAL A 79 5.16 12.61 8.52
CA VAL A 79 5.76 11.42 7.90
C VAL A 79 5.84 11.60 6.38
N ARG A 80 4.75 11.99 5.72
CA ARG A 80 4.73 12.20 4.26
C ARG A 80 5.71 13.26 3.80
N ARG A 81 5.87 14.35 4.55
CA ARG A 81 6.89 15.38 4.26
C ARG A 81 8.30 14.78 4.35
N GLY A 82 8.59 14.02 5.41
CA GLY A 82 9.89 13.37 5.57
C GLY A 82 10.20 12.37 4.45
N LEU A 83 9.20 11.59 4.01
CA LEU A 83 9.37 10.65 2.91
C LEU A 83 9.53 11.34 1.55
N THR A 84 8.86 12.48 1.34
CA THR A 84 9.07 13.30 0.14
C THR A 84 10.52 13.80 0.08
N GLU A 85 11.06 14.28 1.20
CA GLU A 85 12.45 14.72 1.29
C GLU A 85 13.42 13.55 1.09
N LEU A 86 13.21 12.43 1.77
CA LEU A 86 14.01 11.21 1.64
C LEU A 86 14.10 10.74 0.18
N SER A 87 12.96 10.64 -0.50
CA SER A 87 12.90 10.21 -1.90
C SER A 87 13.44 11.22 -2.90
N SER A 88 13.60 12.49 -2.52
CA SER A 88 14.31 13.47 -3.35
C SER A 88 15.83 13.38 -3.21
N GLN A 89 16.31 12.70 -2.17
CA GLN A 89 17.74 12.56 -1.82
C GLN A 89 18.29 11.16 -2.09
N SER A 90 17.45 10.22 -2.54
CA SER A 90 17.82 8.83 -2.77
C SER A 90 17.13 8.27 -4.01
N ASP A 91 17.92 7.75 -4.94
CA ASP A 91 17.41 7.01 -6.11
C ASP A 91 16.95 5.58 -5.74
N GLN A 92 17.31 5.12 -4.54
CA GLN A 92 16.96 3.78 -4.05
C GLN A 92 15.67 3.79 -3.22
N LEU A 93 15.40 4.85 -2.45
CA LEU A 93 14.24 4.94 -1.58
C LEU A 93 13.10 5.72 -2.22
N CYS A 94 12.26 5.04 -2.97
CA CYS A 94 11.23 5.62 -3.83
C CYS A 94 9.83 5.56 -3.19
N TRP A 95 9.46 6.57 -2.42
CA TRP A 95 8.09 6.75 -1.92
C TRP A 95 7.18 7.15 -3.08
N LEU A 96 6.37 6.22 -3.56
CA LEU A 96 5.64 6.33 -4.83
C LEU A 96 4.73 7.57 -4.95
N PRO A 97 4.03 8.05 -3.90
CA PRO A 97 3.24 9.27 -3.98
C PRO A 97 4.02 10.52 -4.39
N ALA A 98 5.33 10.56 -4.10
CA ALA A 98 6.21 11.66 -4.51
C ALA A 98 6.82 11.46 -5.91
N GLN A 99 6.82 10.22 -6.43
CA GLN A 99 7.39 9.87 -7.73
C GLN A 99 6.38 9.98 -8.88
N GLY A 100 5.07 9.88 -8.58
CA GLY A 100 4.04 9.82 -9.60
C GLY A 100 4.00 8.47 -10.29
N CYS A 101 4.40 8.41 -11.57
CA CYS A 101 4.49 7.18 -12.35
C CYS A 101 5.95 6.85 -12.63
N VAL A 102 6.38 5.65 -12.22
CA VAL A 102 7.71 5.11 -12.49
C VAL A 102 7.63 4.14 -13.66
N ALA A 103 8.52 4.28 -14.64
CA ALA A 103 8.67 3.31 -15.72
C ALA A 103 9.46 2.10 -15.19
N LEU A 104 8.84 0.92 -15.13
CA LEU A 104 9.54 -0.31 -14.80
C LEU A 104 10.23 -0.87 -16.05
N THR A 105 9.50 -0.90 -17.16
CA THR A 105 9.98 -1.31 -18.49
C THR A 105 9.41 -0.36 -19.54
N ASP A 106 9.59 -0.67 -20.82
CA ASP A 106 8.97 0.10 -21.91
C ASP A 106 7.44 -0.06 -21.95
N ASP A 107 6.89 -1.15 -21.39
CA ASP A 107 5.45 -1.47 -21.46
C ASP A 107 4.74 -1.55 -20.08
N THR A 108 5.52 -1.57 -18.99
CA THR A 108 5.00 -1.68 -17.62
C THR A 108 5.33 -0.43 -16.80
N GLY A 109 4.28 0.23 -16.30
CA GLY A 109 4.38 1.34 -15.35
C GLY A 109 4.08 0.93 -13.91
N LEU A 110 4.52 1.76 -12.96
CA LEU A 110 4.24 1.63 -11.54
C LEU A 110 3.73 2.95 -10.96
N VAL A 111 2.61 2.90 -10.26
CA VAL A 111 2.04 4.02 -9.47
C VAL A 111 1.76 3.51 -8.07
N GLY A 112 1.78 4.39 -7.07
CA GLY A 112 1.39 3.99 -5.72
C GLY A 112 0.80 5.11 -4.89
N HIS A 113 -0.16 4.75 -4.05
CA HIS A 113 -0.69 5.59 -2.98
C HIS A 113 -1.12 4.70 -1.81
N GLY A 114 -0.71 5.02 -0.58
CA GLY A 114 -1.03 4.20 0.59
C GLY A 114 -2.53 3.92 0.75
N CYS A 115 -3.35 4.85 0.28
CA CYS A 115 -4.80 4.85 0.50
C CYS A 115 -5.11 4.81 2.00
N TRP A 116 -6.39 4.91 2.35
CA TRP A 116 -6.79 4.84 3.74
C TRP A 116 -8.14 4.16 3.83
N ASN A 117 -8.40 3.43 4.91
CA ASN A 117 -9.75 2.96 5.18
C ASN A 117 -10.70 4.14 5.30
N ASP A 118 -11.70 4.23 4.44
CA ASP A 118 -12.40 5.50 4.24
C ASP A 118 -13.80 5.54 4.87
N GLY A 119 -14.21 4.48 5.56
CA GLY A 119 -15.48 4.41 6.28
C GLY A 119 -16.73 4.34 5.39
N ARG A 120 -16.58 4.24 4.06
CA ARG A 120 -17.71 4.26 3.11
C ARG A 120 -18.31 2.86 2.85
N ALA A 121 -17.53 1.81 3.04
CA ALA A 121 -18.00 0.43 2.96
C ALA A 121 -18.54 -0.05 4.31
N GLY A 122 -19.52 -0.96 4.30
CA GLY A 122 -20.11 -1.54 5.51
C GLY A 122 -20.87 -0.53 6.39
N SER A 123 -20.93 -0.80 7.68
CA SER A 123 -21.73 -0.06 8.66
C SER A 123 -20.85 0.66 9.69
N TYR A 124 -20.21 1.77 9.29
CA TYR A 124 -19.33 2.54 10.20
C TYR A 124 -20.06 2.97 11.49
N ARG A 125 -21.31 3.46 11.38
CA ARG A 125 -22.08 3.90 12.55
C ARG A 125 -22.52 2.76 13.46
N GLY A 126 -22.66 1.55 12.91
CA GLY A 126 -23.00 0.34 13.66
C GLY A 126 -21.78 -0.43 14.16
N SER A 127 -20.58 -0.09 13.67
CA SER A 127 -19.35 -0.78 14.04
C SER A 127 -18.91 -0.45 15.46
N THR A 128 -18.48 -1.48 16.18
CA THR A 128 -17.80 -1.38 17.47
C THR A 128 -16.28 -1.54 17.34
N VAL A 129 -15.76 -1.67 16.12
CA VAL A 129 -14.33 -1.85 15.85
C VAL A 129 -13.56 -0.58 16.22
N MET A 130 -12.45 -0.79 16.92
CA MET A 130 -11.61 0.28 17.45
C MET A 130 -10.15 -0.03 17.12
N LEU A 131 -9.67 0.48 15.98
CA LEU A 131 -8.29 0.27 15.55
C LEU A 131 -7.30 1.13 16.35
N THR A 132 -6.06 0.63 16.47
CA THR A 132 -4.94 1.38 17.05
C THR A 132 -4.66 2.68 16.28
N ASP A 133 -4.94 2.73 14.98
CA ASP A 133 -4.93 3.93 14.13
C ASP A 133 -5.52 5.15 14.83
N TYR A 134 -6.68 4.96 15.45
CA TYR A 134 -7.49 6.02 16.03
C TYR A 134 -7.00 6.47 17.41
N LEU A 135 -5.98 5.80 17.93
CA LEU A 135 -5.35 6.09 19.21
C LEU A 135 -3.90 6.56 19.02
N ALA A 136 -3.21 6.07 17.99
CA ALA A 136 -1.79 6.27 17.78
C ALA A 136 -1.44 7.31 16.71
N ILE A 137 -2.37 7.73 15.86
CA ILE A 137 -2.09 8.66 14.74
C ILE A 137 -2.62 10.04 15.08
N ALA A 138 -1.75 11.06 15.04
CA ALA A 138 -2.06 12.41 15.50
C ALA A 138 -3.33 13.02 14.86
N GLU A 139 -3.58 12.72 13.59
CA GLU A 139 -4.75 13.21 12.86
C GLU A 139 -6.07 12.50 13.24
N LEU A 140 -6.02 11.38 13.97
CA LEU A 140 -7.17 10.56 14.33
C LEU A 140 -7.40 10.48 15.84
N THR A 141 -6.35 10.60 16.65
CA THR A 141 -6.42 10.55 18.10
C THR A 141 -7.33 11.62 18.68
N GLY A 142 -8.19 11.23 19.61
CA GLY A 142 -9.14 12.13 20.28
C GLY A 142 -10.38 12.50 19.45
N LEU A 143 -10.48 12.07 18.19
CA LEU A 143 -11.69 12.27 17.40
C LEU A 143 -12.81 11.33 17.84
N GLY A 144 -14.00 11.90 18.08
CA GLY A 144 -15.24 11.13 18.23
C GLY A 144 -15.71 10.53 16.89
N PRO A 145 -16.67 9.58 16.91
CA PRO A 145 -17.02 8.77 15.73
C PRO A 145 -17.37 9.58 14.47
N THR A 146 -18.14 10.67 14.60
CA THR A 146 -18.55 11.51 13.46
C THR A 146 -17.38 12.28 12.85
N ALA A 147 -16.56 12.92 13.69
CA ALA A 147 -15.38 13.66 13.23
C ALA A 147 -14.33 12.73 12.62
N ARG A 148 -14.16 11.54 13.22
CA ARG A 148 -13.30 10.48 12.68
C ARG A 148 -13.77 10.04 11.30
N LEU A 149 -15.06 9.73 11.12
CA LEU A 149 -15.60 9.35 9.80
C LEU A 149 -15.33 10.44 8.75
N ALA A 150 -15.57 11.70 9.10
CA ALA A 150 -15.29 12.81 8.19
C ALA A 150 -13.79 12.88 7.82
N LYS A 151 -12.89 12.60 8.78
CA LYS A 151 -11.45 12.55 8.53
C LYS A 151 -11.05 11.35 7.65
N LEU A 152 -11.62 10.16 7.88
CA LEU A 152 -11.41 8.98 7.04
C LEU A 152 -11.92 9.22 5.61
N ASN A 153 -13.10 9.81 5.47
CA ASN A 153 -13.65 10.21 4.17
C ASN A 153 -12.70 11.15 3.43
N GLN A 154 -12.17 12.18 4.10
CA GLN A 154 -11.21 13.13 3.54
C GLN A 154 -9.93 12.43 3.05
N LEU A 155 -9.39 11.48 3.84
CA LEU A 155 -8.19 10.72 3.45
C LEU A 155 -8.48 9.82 2.23
N GLY A 156 -9.66 9.21 2.17
CA GLY A 156 -10.09 8.45 0.99
C GLY A 156 -10.28 9.31 -0.25
N ASP A 157 -10.85 10.51 -0.12
CA ASP A 157 -11.03 11.45 -1.24
C ASP A 157 -9.70 11.95 -1.78
N GLU A 158 -8.73 12.21 -0.90
CA GLU A 158 -7.37 12.58 -1.27
C GLU A 158 -6.70 11.46 -2.09
N ALA A 159 -6.79 10.21 -1.64
CA ALA A 159 -6.27 9.05 -2.35
C ALA A 159 -6.93 8.88 -3.73
N ALA A 160 -8.25 8.99 -3.79
CA ALA A 160 -9.02 8.90 -5.02
C ALA A 160 -8.65 10.01 -6.01
N ALA A 161 -8.47 11.25 -5.54
CA ALA A 161 -8.07 12.39 -6.36
C ALA A 161 -6.66 12.22 -6.93
N TYR A 162 -5.70 11.74 -6.12
CA TYR A 162 -4.35 11.43 -6.58
C TYR A 162 -4.36 10.36 -7.69
N LEU A 163 -5.03 9.24 -7.45
CA LEU A 163 -5.11 8.14 -8.42
C LEU A 163 -5.82 8.56 -9.70
N ALA A 164 -6.90 9.34 -9.60
CA ALA A 164 -7.60 9.89 -10.76
C ALA A 164 -6.72 10.78 -11.63
N ALA A 165 -5.73 11.46 -11.03
CA ALA A 165 -4.81 12.34 -11.74
C ALA A 165 -3.62 11.60 -12.39
N VAL A 166 -3.10 10.55 -11.74
CA VAL A 166 -1.85 9.88 -12.14
C VAL A 166 -2.11 8.66 -13.02
N VAL A 167 -3.09 7.82 -12.67
CA VAL A 167 -3.32 6.54 -13.35
C VAL A 167 -3.64 6.70 -14.84
N PRO A 168 -4.52 7.61 -15.29
CA PRO A 168 -4.80 7.76 -16.72
C PRO A 168 -3.56 8.13 -17.54
N LYS A 169 -2.68 8.99 -16.98
CA LYS A 169 -1.44 9.40 -17.63
C LYS A 169 -0.47 8.23 -17.75
N ALA A 170 -0.37 7.38 -16.74
CA ALA A 170 0.43 6.16 -16.82
C ALA A 170 -0.08 5.22 -17.92
N LEU A 171 -1.39 5.01 -18.01
CA LEU A 171 -2.02 4.14 -19.01
C LEU A 171 -1.96 4.67 -20.46
N ASP A 172 -1.66 5.96 -20.64
CA ASP A 172 -1.37 6.52 -21.96
C ASP A 172 0.01 6.07 -22.49
N HIS A 173 0.92 5.65 -21.59
CA HIS A 173 2.28 5.24 -21.94
C HIS A 173 2.53 3.73 -21.83
N PHE A 174 1.88 3.05 -20.88
CA PHE A 174 2.14 1.65 -20.56
C PHE A 174 0.91 0.79 -20.84
N ALA A 175 1.07 -0.37 -21.48
CA ALA A 175 -0.03 -1.31 -21.63
C ALA A 175 -0.38 -2.01 -20.31
N GLN A 176 0.60 -2.15 -19.42
CA GLN A 176 0.47 -2.77 -18.10
C GLN A 176 0.78 -1.76 -17.00
N LEU A 177 -0.06 -1.72 -15.97
CA LEU A 177 0.14 -0.85 -14.82
C LEU A 177 0.04 -1.63 -13.52
N ILE A 178 1.11 -1.58 -12.73
CA ILE A 178 1.10 -2.03 -11.34
C ILE A 178 0.72 -0.84 -10.46
N VAL A 179 -0.26 -1.03 -9.58
CA VAL A 179 -0.70 -0.02 -8.61
C VAL A 179 -0.47 -0.53 -7.20
N LEU A 180 0.39 0.14 -6.44
CA LEU A 180 0.61 -0.15 -5.03
C LEU A 180 -0.37 0.62 -4.15
N THR A 181 -1.12 -0.10 -3.32
CA THR A 181 -1.96 0.45 -2.25
C THR A 181 -1.63 -0.26 -0.95
N HIS A 182 -1.85 0.36 0.21
CA HIS A 182 -1.80 -0.40 1.45
C HIS A 182 -3.19 -0.97 1.77
N ALA A 183 -4.15 -0.11 2.07
CA ALA A 183 -5.54 -0.53 2.24
C ALA A 183 -6.11 -1.03 0.90
N PRO A 184 -6.65 -2.27 0.83
CA PRO A 184 -7.29 -2.79 -0.38
C PRO A 184 -8.37 -1.83 -0.89
N PRO A 185 -8.39 -1.47 -2.19
CA PRO A 185 -9.34 -0.49 -2.69
C PRO A 185 -10.74 -1.07 -2.98
N PHE A 186 -10.92 -2.38 -2.86
CA PHE A 186 -12.18 -3.08 -3.14
C PHE A 186 -12.61 -3.95 -1.96
N VAL A 187 -13.92 -4.01 -1.70
CA VAL A 187 -14.50 -4.83 -0.62
C VAL A 187 -14.16 -6.30 -0.81
N GLU A 188 -14.22 -6.77 -2.04
CA GLU A 188 -13.94 -8.16 -2.42
C GLU A 188 -12.50 -8.57 -2.11
N ALA A 189 -11.58 -7.61 -2.08
CA ALA A 189 -10.18 -7.82 -1.71
C ALA A 189 -9.93 -7.80 -0.18
N THR A 190 -10.95 -7.57 0.64
CA THR A 190 -10.81 -7.61 2.11
C THR A 190 -11.03 -9.01 2.66
N SER A 191 -10.00 -9.86 2.60
CA SER A 191 -10.09 -11.26 3.05
C SER A 191 -9.90 -11.39 4.56
N TYR A 192 -10.69 -12.24 5.20
CA TYR A 192 -10.47 -12.78 6.54
C TYR A 192 -10.91 -14.24 6.55
N GLU A 193 -10.00 -15.16 6.85
CA GLU A 193 -10.26 -16.62 6.85
C GLU A 193 -10.93 -17.12 5.54
N GLY A 194 -10.52 -16.56 4.40
CA GLY A 194 -11.03 -16.93 3.07
C GLY A 194 -12.42 -16.38 2.73
N ARG A 195 -12.93 -15.40 3.50
CA ARG A 195 -14.20 -14.71 3.25
C ARG A 195 -13.99 -13.20 3.19
N ILE A 196 -14.91 -12.50 2.54
CA ILE A 196 -14.99 -11.05 2.62
C ILE A 196 -15.27 -10.65 4.08
N SER A 197 -14.59 -9.60 4.54
CA SER A 197 -14.73 -9.07 5.89
C SER A 197 -16.16 -8.58 6.17
N GLY A 198 -16.59 -8.70 7.43
CA GLY A 198 -17.94 -8.33 7.84
C GLY A 198 -18.22 -6.83 7.79
N ASP A 199 -19.49 -6.47 7.74
CA ASP A 199 -19.96 -5.07 7.64
C ASP A 199 -19.44 -4.16 8.76
N ASP A 200 -19.10 -4.70 9.93
CA ASP A 200 -18.50 -3.98 11.04
C ASP A 200 -17.01 -3.67 10.80
N TRP A 201 -16.30 -4.48 10.03
CA TRP A 201 -14.87 -4.33 9.72
C TRP A 201 -14.60 -3.56 8.44
N LEU A 202 -15.44 -3.72 7.41
CA LEU A 202 -15.27 -3.06 6.11
C LEU A 202 -14.98 -1.54 6.18
N PRO A 203 -15.62 -0.75 7.06
CA PRO A 203 -15.32 0.68 7.16
C PRO A 203 -13.86 0.98 7.48
N HIS A 204 -13.15 0.02 8.06
CA HIS A 204 -11.81 0.11 8.62
C HIS A 204 -10.76 -0.65 7.79
N LEU A 205 -11.17 -1.34 6.73
CA LEU A 205 -10.29 -2.21 5.95
C LEU A 205 -10.15 -1.81 4.47
N THR A 206 -11.04 -0.99 3.92
CA THR A 206 -11.01 -0.66 2.48
C THR A 206 -11.08 0.84 2.19
N CYS A 207 -10.42 1.24 1.10
CA CYS A 207 -10.52 2.58 0.52
C CYS A 207 -11.49 2.55 -0.67
N LEU A 208 -12.80 2.58 -0.39
CA LEU A 208 -13.80 2.41 -1.45
C LEU A 208 -13.73 3.51 -2.51
N ALA A 209 -13.43 4.75 -2.10
CA ALA A 209 -13.27 5.88 -3.03
C ALA A 209 -12.14 5.62 -4.07
N ALA A 210 -11.01 5.03 -3.65
CA ALA A 210 -9.93 4.68 -4.55
C ALA A 210 -10.35 3.56 -5.53
N GLY A 211 -11.01 2.51 -5.06
CA GLY A 211 -11.48 1.43 -5.93
C GLY A 211 -12.46 1.89 -7.00
N GLN A 212 -13.39 2.77 -6.64
CA GLN A 212 -14.33 3.37 -7.58
C GLN A 212 -13.64 4.19 -8.67
N VAL A 213 -12.50 4.85 -8.36
CA VAL A 213 -11.70 5.55 -9.37
C VAL A 213 -10.98 4.56 -10.27
N LEU A 214 -10.30 3.56 -9.71
CA LEU A 214 -9.54 2.56 -10.49
C LEU A 214 -10.45 1.76 -11.43
N ALA A 215 -11.59 1.28 -10.94
CA ALA A 215 -12.56 0.54 -11.76
C ALA A 215 -13.07 1.39 -12.93
N ARG A 216 -13.54 2.62 -12.68
CA ARG A 216 -14.03 3.51 -13.73
C ARG A 216 -12.98 3.81 -14.80
N ILE A 217 -11.72 3.99 -14.40
CA ILE A 217 -10.63 4.19 -15.37
C ILE A 217 -10.45 2.94 -16.23
N MET A 218 -10.39 1.76 -15.61
CA MET A 218 -10.13 0.50 -16.34
C MET A 218 -11.31 0.04 -17.21
N GLU A 219 -12.55 0.35 -16.84
CA GLU A 219 -13.74 0.17 -17.70
C GLU A 219 -13.58 0.92 -19.03
N SER A 220 -12.94 2.11 -19.00
CA SER A 220 -12.70 2.93 -20.21
C SER A 220 -11.44 2.54 -20.99
N ARG A 221 -10.65 1.57 -20.50
CA ARG A 221 -9.37 1.15 -21.08
C ARG A 221 -9.28 -0.39 -21.19
N PRO A 222 -10.19 -1.04 -21.94
CA PRO A 222 -10.23 -2.50 -22.06
C PRO A 222 -8.98 -3.10 -22.75
N ASP A 223 -8.20 -2.27 -23.44
CA ASP A 223 -6.93 -2.60 -24.11
C ASP A 223 -5.69 -2.45 -23.20
N ARG A 224 -5.90 -2.10 -21.93
CA ARG A 224 -4.85 -2.00 -20.90
C ARG A 224 -5.08 -3.03 -19.81
N ARG A 225 -4.06 -3.32 -19.01
CA ARG A 225 -4.13 -4.20 -17.85
C ARG A 225 -3.65 -3.50 -16.60
N MET A 226 -4.33 -3.73 -15.49
CA MET A 226 -3.95 -3.20 -14.18
C MET A 226 -3.91 -4.33 -13.15
N THR A 227 -2.82 -4.36 -12.39
CA THR A 227 -2.67 -5.21 -11.20
C THR A 227 -2.48 -4.32 -9.99
N VAL A 228 -3.40 -4.41 -9.03
CA VAL A 228 -3.28 -3.73 -7.74
C VAL A 228 -2.65 -4.69 -6.73
N LEU A 229 -1.62 -4.24 -6.02
CA LEU A 229 -0.98 -4.97 -4.92
C LEU A 229 -1.30 -4.25 -3.60
N SER A 230 -1.79 -5.00 -2.61
CA SER A 230 -2.32 -4.45 -1.35
C SER A 230 -2.00 -5.30 -0.12
N GLY A 231 -2.16 -4.72 1.07
CA GLY A 231 -1.87 -5.34 2.37
C GLY A 231 -3.01 -5.20 3.37
N HIS A 232 -2.69 -4.79 4.59
CA HIS A 232 -3.57 -4.34 5.69
C HIS A 232 -4.41 -5.42 6.36
N THR A 233 -4.95 -6.36 5.59
CA THR A 233 -5.87 -7.39 6.12
C THR A 233 -5.17 -8.61 6.70
N HIS A 234 -3.85 -8.72 6.47
CA HIS A 234 -2.98 -9.82 6.88
C HIS A 234 -3.41 -11.21 6.37
N ASN A 235 -4.40 -11.28 5.50
CA ASN A 235 -4.89 -12.51 4.88
C ASN A 235 -4.74 -12.36 3.38
N SER A 236 -4.08 -13.35 2.76
CA SER A 236 -3.87 -13.30 1.34
C SER A 236 -5.17 -13.50 0.56
N GLY A 237 -5.23 -12.90 -0.62
CA GLY A 237 -6.40 -12.97 -1.50
C GLY A 237 -6.06 -12.53 -2.90
N THR A 238 -6.79 -13.05 -3.88
CA THR A 238 -6.71 -12.59 -5.27
C THR A 238 -8.11 -12.52 -5.83
N VAL A 239 -8.47 -11.34 -6.36
CA VAL A 239 -9.80 -11.10 -6.90
C VAL A 239 -9.70 -10.40 -8.24
N GLN A 240 -10.44 -10.93 -9.21
CA GLN A 240 -10.65 -10.28 -10.50
C GLN A 240 -11.86 -9.33 -10.40
N ILE A 241 -11.62 -8.02 -10.47
CA ILE A 241 -12.67 -7.00 -10.37
C ILE A 241 -13.32 -6.74 -11.74
N LEU A 242 -12.50 -6.59 -12.78
CA LEU A 242 -12.89 -6.46 -14.18
C LEU A 242 -11.99 -7.39 -15.02
N PRO A 243 -12.32 -7.73 -16.29
CA PRO A 243 -11.45 -8.57 -17.13
C PRO A 243 -10.00 -8.09 -17.26
N ASN A 244 -9.75 -6.80 -17.01
CA ASN A 244 -8.45 -6.15 -17.09
C ASN A 244 -7.96 -5.52 -15.77
N LEU A 245 -8.64 -5.79 -14.65
CA LEU A 245 -8.30 -5.27 -13.32
C LEU A 245 -8.24 -6.40 -12.30
N LEU A 246 -7.02 -6.76 -11.91
CA LEU A 246 -6.73 -7.78 -10.89
C LEU A 246 -6.28 -7.10 -9.59
N VAL A 247 -6.73 -7.61 -8.45
CA VAL A 247 -6.26 -7.19 -7.13
C VAL A 247 -5.66 -8.39 -6.43
N LYS A 248 -4.45 -8.21 -5.90
CA LYS A 248 -3.78 -9.15 -5.00
C LYS A 248 -3.61 -8.49 -3.64
N THR A 249 -3.92 -9.22 -2.59
CA THR A 249 -3.71 -8.81 -1.20
C THR A 249 -2.76 -9.80 -0.56
N GLY A 250 -1.69 -9.31 0.05
CA GLY A 250 -0.68 -10.12 0.72
C GLY A 250 -1.12 -10.52 2.13
N GLY A 251 -0.64 -11.68 2.58
CA GLY A 251 -0.81 -12.15 3.94
C GLY A 251 0.29 -11.62 4.86
N ALA A 252 0.06 -11.66 6.17
CA ALA A 252 1.08 -11.23 7.13
C ALA A 252 0.96 -11.92 8.48
N THR A 253 2.10 -12.09 9.15
CA THR A 253 2.18 -12.48 10.55
C THR A 253 3.26 -11.66 11.23
N TYR A 254 2.91 -10.97 12.32
CA TYR A 254 3.86 -10.16 13.08
C TYR A 254 5.13 -10.96 13.44
N GLY A 255 6.30 -10.35 13.22
CA GLY A 255 7.60 -10.98 13.47
C GLY A 255 8.03 -12.00 12.41
N LYS A 256 7.28 -12.17 11.32
CA LYS A 256 7.59 -13.11 10.22
C LYS A 256 7.35 -12.46 8.86
N PRO A 257 8.15 -11.45 8.48
CA PRO A 257 8.03 -10.84 7.17
C PRO A 257 8.38 -11.87 6.09
N GLU A 258 7.69 -11.81 4.95
CA GLU A 258 7.86 -12.76 3.86
C GLU A 258 7.70 -12.09 2.49
N VAL A 259 8.34 -12.68 1.48
CA VAL A 259 8.11 -12.33 0.07
C VAL A 259 6.79 -12.93 -0.37
N GLN A 260 5.85 -12.07 -0.75
CA GLN A 260 4.51 -12.47 -1.18
C GLN A 260 4.56 -13.13 -2.55
N GLU A 261 5.25 -12.49 -3.49
CA GLU A 261 5.37 -12.95 -4.87
C GLU A 261 6.58 -12.28 -5.55
N ILE A 262 7.15 -12.95 -6.56
CA ILE A 262 8.02 -12.30 -7.55
C ILE A 262 7.17 -11.92 -8.75
N ILE A 263 6.97 -10.63 -8.96
CA ILE A 263 6.19 -10.08 -10.06
C ILE A 263 7.12 -9.86 -11.25
N GLU A 264 6.79 -10.49 -12.38
CA GLU A 264 7.47 -10.26 -13.65
C GLU A 264 6.80 -9.08 -14.37
N ALA A 265 7.54 -7.97 -14.52
CA ALA A 265 7.12 -6.81 -15.32
C ALA A 265 7.75 -6.93 -16.71
N GLU A 266 6.93 -7.10 -17.76
CA GLU A 266 7.42 -7.32 -19.14
C GLU A 266 8.01 -6.06 -19.76
#